data_AF-A0A448XEC2-F1
#
_entry.id   AF-A0A448XEC2-F1
#
_cell.length_a   1.000
_cell.length_b   1.000
_cell.length_c   1.000
_cell.angle_alpha   90.00
_cell.angle_beta   90.00
_cell.angle_gamma   90.00
#
_symmetry.space_group_name_H-M   'P 1'
#
loop_
_entity.id
_entity.type
_entity.pdbx_description
1 polymer ?
#
loop_
_entity_poly.entity_id
_entity_poly.type
_entity_poly.pdbx_seq_one_letter_code
_entity_poly.pdbx_strand_id
1 'polypeptide(L)'
;MYAKDPEIITLLTQEEQNFALKKAKREHESRRLFPLEDRLRKVIVGQESAIKTVSSGETYKAIRRKENGWYDEDHPLVFLFLGSSGIGKTELAKQVAAYMQQDTKKGFIRIDMSEYQEKHEVVSSIIIEPVSKFIGSPPGYVGHEHGGQLTKALSTCPNAVVLFDELEKAHPDVLTALLQVLDERTFRLQL
;
A
#
# COMPACT_ATOMS: atom_id res chain seq x y z
N MET A 1 -33.50 -31.05 -26.56
CA MET A 1 -33.14 -32.45 -26.24
C MET A 1 -31.62 -32.65 -26.34
N TYR A 2 -30.80 -31.73 -25.80
CA TYR A 2 -29.33 -31.72 -25.92
C TYR A 2 -28.61 -32.03 -24.59
N ALA A 3 -29.34 -32.14 -23.48
CA ALA A 3 -28.77 -32.26 -22.13
C ALA A 3 -28.42 -33.70 -21.70
N LYS A 4 -28.48 -34.67 -22.61
CA LYS A 4 -28.22 -36.09 -22.32
C LYS A 4 -27.27 -36.74 -23.33
N ASP A 5 -26.54 -35.93 -24.10
CA ASP A 5 -25.51 -36.49 -24.96
C ASP A 5 -24.36 -36.97 -24.07
N PRO A 6 -24.06 -38.28 -24.02
CA PRO A 6 -23.07 -38.84 -23.11
C PRO A 6 -21.68 -38.23 -23.31
N GLU A 7 -21.37 -37.75 -24.51
CA GLU A 7 -20.13 -37.02 -24.81
C GLU A 7 -20.06 -35.64 -24.17
N ILE A 8 -21.20 -34.93 -24.10
CA ILE A 8 -21.26 -33.61 -23.46
C ILE A 8 -21.15 -33.77 -21.94
N ILE A 9 -21.76 -34.81 -21.38
CA ILE A 9 -21.66 -35.11 -19.95
C ILE A 9 -20.22 -35.46 -19.57
N THR A 10 -19.53 -36.29 -20.37
CA THR A 10 -18.12 -36.63 -20.10
C THR A 10 -17.20 -35.41 -20.23
N LEU A 11 -17.41 -34.54 -21.22
CA LEU A 11 -16.66 -33.28 -21.36
C LEU A 11 -16.89 -32.33 -20.16
N LEU A 12 -18.13 -32.15 -19.72
CA LEU A 12 -18.44 -31.32 -18.54
C LEU A 12 -17.81 -31.90 -17.26
N THR A 13 -17.89 -33.22 -17.08
CA THR A 13 -17.30 -33.89 -15.91
C THR A 13 -15.77 -33.76 -15.90
N GLN A 14 -15.13 -33.85 -17.07
CA GLN A 14 -13.69 -33.61 -17.21
C GLN A 14 -13.31 -32.16 -16.92
N GLU A 15 -14.09 -31.18 -17.38
CA GLU A 15 -13.85 -29.76 -17.10
C GLU A 15 -14.07 -29.41 -15.63
N GLU A 16 -15.06 -30.00 -14.97
CA GLU A 16 -15.25 -29.86 -13.52
C GLU A 16 -14.06 -30.42 -12.73
N GLN A 17 -13.55 -31.60 -13.10
CA GLN A 17 -12.37 -32.19 -12.48
C GLN A 17 -11.11 -31.34 -12.72
N ASN A 18 -10.92 -30.84 -13.94
CA ASN A 18 -9.82 -29.94 -14.28
C ASN A 18 -9.91 -28.62 -13.52
N PHE A 19 -11.11 -28.07 -13.36
CA PHE A 19 -11.33 -26.86 -12.56
C PHE A 19 -11.04 -27.11 -11.09
N ALA A 20 -11.50 -28.23 -10.52
CA ALA A 20 -11.23 -28.61 -9.15
C ALA A 20 -9.72 -28.78 -8.88
N LEU A 21 -8.98 -29.43 -9.79
CA LEU A 21 -7.53 -29.57 -9.72
C LEU A 21 -6.81 -28.22 -9.83
N LYS A 22 -7.20 -27.36 -10.77
CA LYS A 22 -6.65 -26.00 -10.89
C LYS A 22 -6.94 -25.17 -9.65
N LYS A 23 -8.13 -25.27 -9.08
CA LYS A 23 -8.53 -24.58 -7.83
C LYS A 23 -7.70 -25.09 -6.65
N ALA A 24 -7.59 -26.40 -6.46
CA ALA A 24 -6.79 -27.00 -5.40
C ALA A 24 -5.30 -26.64 -5.52
N LYS A 25 -4.74 -26.63 -6.74
CA LYS A 25 -3.37 -26.19 -7.00
C LYS A 25 -3.18 -24.70 -6.68
N ARG A 26 -4.15 -23.86 -7.03
CA ARG A 26 -4.14 -22.41 -6.73
C ARG A 26 -4.26 -22.15 -5.22
N GLU A 27 -5.08 -22.90 -4.51
CA GLU A 27 -5.19 -22.84 -3.04
C GLU A 27 -3.93 -23.39 -2.35
N HIS A 28 -3.28 -24.41 -2.92
CA HIS A 28 -2.04 -24.95 -2.41
C HIS A 28 -0.85 -24.01 -2.68
N GLU A 29 -0.77 -23.39 -3.86
CA GLU A 29 0.15 -22.28 -4.12
C GLU A 29 -0.16 -21.10 -3.20
N SER A 30 -1.45 -20.79 -2.97
CA SER A 30 -1.87 -19.77 -1.99
C SER A 30 -1.38 -20.09 -0.57
N ARG A 31 -1.33 -21.38 -0.23
CA ARG A 31 -0.75 -21.93 1.01
C ARG A 31 0.77 -22.13 0.92
N ARG A 32 1.44 -21.82 -0.19
CA ARG A 32 2.91 -21.65 -0.25
C ARG A 32 3.31 -20.18 -0.14
N LEU A 33 2.35 -19.24 -0.19
CA LEU A 33 2.53 -17.79 0.00
C LEU A 33 2.83 -17.40 1.46
N PHE A 34 3.08 -18.38 2.33
CA PHE A 34 3.45 -18.18 3.72
C PHE A 34 4.81 -17.51 4.03
N PRO A 35 5.75 -17.14 3.12
CA PRO A 35 6.95 -16.43 3.60
C PRO A 35 6.65 -15.07 4.25
N LEU A 36 5.61 -14.34 3.83
CA LEU A 36 5.27 -13.05 4.48
C LEU A 36 4.56 -13.26 5.82
N GLU A 37 3.49 -14.05 5.84
CA GLU A 37 2.71 -14.31 7.06
C GLU A 37 3.56 -14.92 8.17
N ASP A 38 4.37 -15.95 7.86
CA ASP A 38 5.24 -16.60 8.84
C ASP A 38 6.37 -15.68 9.29
N ARG A 39 6.87 -14.80 8.41
CA ARG A 39 7.88 -13.80 8.77
C ARG A 39 7.29 -12.76 9.72
N LEU A 40 6.08 -12.27 9.45
CA LEU A 40 5.38 -11.34 10.32
C LEU A 40 5.09 -11.96 11.69
N ARG A 41 4.60 -13.21 11.73
CA ARG A 41 4.34 -13.94 12.99
C ARG A 41 5.57 -14.15 13.88
N LYS A 42 6.77 -14.22 13.30
CA LYS A 42 8.02 -14.36 14.07
C LYS A 42 8.37 -13.11 14.87
N VAL A 43 7.94 -11.93 14.41
CA VAL A 43 8.31 -10.64 14.99
C VAL A 43 7.14 -10.00 15.73
N ILE A 44 5.92 -10.19 15.21
CA ILE A 44 4.71 -9.54 15.72
C ILE A 44 3.95 -10.57 16.56
N VAL A 45 3.90 -10.32 17.86
CA VAL A 45 3.17 -11.16 18.80
C VAL A 45 1.72 -10.68 18.87
N GLY A 46 0.79 -11.56 18.52
CA GLY A 46 -0.64 -11.22 18.44
C GLY A 46 -1.03 -10.56 17.11
N GLN A 47 -2.16 -9.84 17.08
CA GLN A 47 -2.65 -9.14 15.88
C GLN A 47 -2.88 -10.05 14.65
N GLU A 48 -3.30 -11.30 14.87
CA GLU A 48 -3.52 -12.30 13.81
C GLU A 48 -4.42 -11.81 12.67
N SER A 49 -5.43 -10.99 12.98
CA SER A 49 -6.30 -10.40 11.97
C SER A 49 -5.55 -9.43 11.05
N ALA A 50 -4.71 -8.56 11.62
CA ALA A 50 -3.91 -7.61 10.85
C ALA A 50 -2.86 -8.34 10.00
N ILE A 51 -2.18 -9.34 10.57
CA ILE A 51 -1.20 -10.18 9.86
C ILE A 51 -1.87 -10.88 8.67
N LYS A 52 -3.04 -11.52 8.88
CA LYS A 52 -3.80 -12.19 7.81
C LYS A 52 -4.30 -11.23 6.74
N THR A 53 -4.72 -10.01 7.12
CA THR A 53 -5.21 -9.00 6.18
C THR A 53 -4.08 -8.53 5.26
N VAL A 54 -2.92 -8.21 5.84
CA VAL A 54 -1.72 -7.81 5.09
C VAL A 54 -1.18 -8.98 4.27
N SER A 55 -1.22 -10.20 4.78
CA SER A 55 -0.75 -11.39 4.07
C SER A 55 -1.80 -12.01 3.15
N SER A 56 -2.96 -11.37 3.01
CA SER A 56 -4.08 -11.92 2.24
C SER A 56 -3.72 -12.10 0.77
N GLY A 57 -4.48 -12.98 0.09
CA GLY A 57 -4.20 -13.36 -1.30
C GLY A 57 -4.15 -12.19 -2.28
N GLU A 58 -4.93 -11.12 -2.06
CA GLU A 58 -4.92 -9.95 -2.95
C GLU A 58 -3.68 -9.07 -2.72
N THR A 59 -3.33 -8.77 -1.47
CA THR A 59 -2.10 -8.04 -1.14
C THR A 59 -0.87 -8.79 -1.64
N TYR A 60 -0.83 -10.10 -1.41
CA TYR A 60 0.28 -10.94 -1.86
C TYR A 60 0.39 -10.97 -3.38
N LYS A 61 -0.74 -11.11 -4.10
CA LYS A 61 -0.75 -11.02 -5.57
C LYS A 61 -0.20 -9.69 -6.05
N ALA A 62 -0.57 -8.57 -5.41
CA ALA A 62 -0.07 -7.25 -5.76
C ALA A 62 1.44 -7.12 -5.50
N ILE A 63 1.95 -7.62 -4.37
CA ILE A 63 3.39 -7.67 -4.08
C ILE A 63 4.13 -8.54 -5.11
N ARG A 64 3.60 -9.70 -5.47
CA ARG A 64 4.17 -10.61 -6.49
C ARG A 64 4.16 -10.04 -7.90
N ARG A 65 3.08 -9.36 -8.29
CA ARG A 65 3.00 -8.65 -9.58
C ARG A 65 4.17 -7.67 -9.65
N LYS A 66 4.36 -6.88 -8.60
CA LYS A 66 5.48 -5.94 -8.47
C LYS A 66 6.85 -6.63 -8.53
N GLU A 67 7.07 -7.73 -7.81
CA GLU A 67 8.31 -8.53 -7.86
C GLU A 67 8.62 -9.06 -9.26
N ASN A 68 7.60 -9.44 -10.03
CA ASN A 68 7.74 -9.99 -11.38
C ASN A 68 7.80 -8.92 -12.48
N GLY A 69 7.84 -7.63 -12.11
CA GLY A 69 7.85 -6.50 -13.05
C GLY A 69 6.50 -6.22 -13.72
N TRP A 70 5.41 -6.80 -13.21
CA TRP A 70 4.05 -6.48 -13.61
C TRP A 70 3.61 -5.26 -12.80
N TYR A 71 3.80 -4.08 -13.38
CA TYR A 71 3.31 -2.83 -12.82
C TYR A 71 1.82 -2.72 -13.12
N ASP A 72 1.02 -3.02 -12.11
CA ASP A 72 -0.35 -2.52 -12.04
C ASP A 72 -0.22 -1.08 -11.51
N GLU A 73 -0.06 -0.11 -12.41
CA GLU A 73 0.22 1.30 -12.06
C GLU A 73 -0.97 2.00 -11.40
N ASP A 74 -2.16 1.43 -11.49
CA ASP A 74 -3.40 2.18 -11.27
C ASP A 74 -3.82 2.30 -9.80
N HIS A 75 -3.28 1.47 -8.89
CA HIS A 75 -3.73 1.43 -7.48
C HIS A 75 -2.59 1.17 -6.48
N PRO A 76 -2.15 2.19 -5.70
CA PRO A 76 -1.26 1.94 -4.56
C PRO A 76 -1.96 1.06 -3.52
N LEU A 77 -1.21 0.15 -2.90
CA LEU A 77 -1.70 -0.65 -1.78
C LEU A 77 -1.76 0.23 -0.52
N VAL A 78 -2.97 0.51 -0.04
CA VAL A 78 -3.20 1.34 1.15
C VAL A 78 -3.73 0.49 2.30
N PHE A 79 -3.12 0.62 3.47
CA PHE A 79 -3.58 -0.01 4.70
C PHE A 79 -3.81 1.06 5.77
N LEU A 80 -4.93 0.98 6.47
CA LEU A 80 -5.22 1.81 7.64
C LEU A 80 -5.19 0.94 8.91
N PHE A 81 -4.24 1.20 9.80
CA PHE A 81 -4.12 0.48 11.06
C PHE A 81 -4.68 1.32 12.22
N LEU A 82 -5.77 0.85 12.82
CA LEU A 82 -6.43 1.48 13.97
C LEU A 82 -6.13 0.69 15.27
N GLY A 83 -6.08 1.38 16.41
CA GLY A 83 -5.69 0.79 17.70
C GLY A 83 -4.82 1.72 18.57
N SER A 84 -4.57 1.35 19.82
CA SER A 84 -3.76 2.13 20.76
C SER A 84 -2.28 2.19 20.37
N SER A 85 -1.54 3.16 20.92
CA SER A 85 -0.09 3.23 20.75
C SER A 85 0.61 2.02 21.37
N GLY A 86 1.73 1.61 20.79
CA GLY A 86 2.57 0.51 21.31
C GLY A 86 2.13 -0.91 20.94
N ILE A 87 1.01 -1.11 20.22
CA ILE A 87 0.52 -2.45 19.83
C ILE A 87 1.24 -3.07 18.62
N GLY A 88 2.19 -2.35 18.02
CA GLY A 88 3.00 -2.86 16.91
C GLY A 88 2.56 -2.46 15.49
N LYS A 89 1.68 -1.47 15.31
CA LYS A 89 1.28 -0.97 13.97
C LYS A 89 2.48 -0.53 13.11
N THR A 90 3.33 0.30 13.70
CA THR A 90 4.56 0.80 13.07
C THR A 90 5.53 -0.34 12.76
N GLU A 91 5.59 -1.35 13.62
CA GLU A 91 6.45 -2.52 13.42
C GLU A 91 5.94 -3.40 12.28
N LEU A 92 4.62 -3.61 12.17
CA LEU A 92 4.00 -4.29 11.03
C LEU A 92 4.35 -3.60 9.71
N ALA A 93 4.25 -2.27 9.64
CA ALA A 93 4.61 -1.51 8.45
C ALA A 93 6.10 -1.67 8.08
N LYS A 94 7.01 -1.64 9.07
CA LYS A 94 8.44 -1.87 8.85
C LYS A 94 8.74 -3.26 8.32
N GLN A 95 8.11 -4.30 8.87
CA GLN A 95 8.34 -5.67 8.44
C GLN A 95 7.81 -5.92 7.02
N VAL A 96 6.67 -5.32 6.67
CA VAL A 96 6.15 -5.34 5.29
C VAL A 96 7.10 -4.63 4.33
N ALA A 97 7.60 -3.45 4.69
CA ALA A 97 8.57 -2.71 3.88
C ALA A 97 9.85 -3.50 3.65
N ALA A 98 10.40 -4.10 4.72
CA ALA A 98 11.57 -4.96 4.66
C ALA A 98 11.35 -6.15 3.73
N TYR A 99 10.19 -6.80 3.81
CA TYR A 99 9.85 -7.89 2.90
C TYR A 99 9.77 -7.42 1.44
N MET A 100 9.03 -6.34 1.15
CA MET A 100 8.84 -5.83 -0.22
C MET A 100 10.15 -5.36 -0.87
N GLN A 101 11.11 -4.88 -0.08
CA GLN A 101 12.39 -4.38 -0.56
C GLN A 101 13.52 -5.39 -0.46
N GLN A 102 13.20 -6.65 -0.17
CA GLN A 102 14.18 -7.71 -0.01
C GLN A 102 15.29 -7.31 0.98
N ASP A 103 14.88 -6.74 2.11
CA ASP A 103 15.74 -6.28 3.21
C ASP A 103 16.67 -5.11 2.88
N THR A 104 16.39 -4.38 1.80
CA THR A 104 17.08 -3.11 1.49
C THR A 104 16.54 -1.98 2.36
N LYS A 105 17.41 -1.25 3.06
CA LYS A 105 17.02 -0.14 3.98
C LYS A 105 16.42 1.11 3.30
N LYS A 106 16.25 1.14 1.99
CA LYS A 106 16.09 2.40 1.22
C LYS A 106 14.65 2.83 0.94
N GLY A 107 13.63 2.04 1.24
CA GLY A 107 12.26 2.36 0.86
C GLY A 107 11.26 2.34 2.00
N PHE A 108 11.67 2.46 3.27
CA PHE A 108 10.71 2.77 4.33
C PHE A 108 10.73 4.28 4.60
N ILE A 109 9.63 4.95 4.26
CA ILE A 109 9.45 6.39 4.48
C ILE A 109 8.47 6.52 5.66
N ARG A 110 8.86 7.21 6.72
CA ARG A 110 7.98 7.54 7.84
C ARG A 110 7.72 9.04 7.83
N ILE A 111 6.46 9.42 7.85
CA ILE A 111 6.01 10.80 7.96
C ILE A 111 5.19 10.88 9.25
N ASP A 112 5.63 11.76 10.16
CA ASP A 112 4.93 12.06 11.39
C ASP A 112 3.88 13.14 11.11
N MET A 113 2.60 12.77 11.18
CA MET A 113 1.51 13.69 10.86
C MET A 113 1.26 14.71 11.98
N SER A 114 1.87 14.52 13.15
CA SER A 114 1.83 15.50 14.24
C SER A 114 2.55 16.80 13.88
N GLU A 115 3.57 16.75 13.01
CA GLU A 115 4.26 17.95 12.49
C GLU A 115 3.37 18.82 11.59
N TYR A 116 2.22 18.30 11.18
CA TYR A 116 1.26 18.95 10.28
C TYR A 116 -0.02 19.38 11.01
N GLN A 117 0.05 19.55 12.34
CA GLN A 117 -1.05 19.99 13.20
C GLN A 117 -1.43 21.47 13.00
N GLU A 118 -0.43 22.34 12.87
CA GLU A 118 -0.64 23.80 12.87
C GLU A 118 -0.58 24.38 11.46
N LYS A 119 -1.44 25.37 11.19
CA LYS A 119 -1.15 26.37 10.16
C LYS A 119 -0.04 27.25 10.73
N HIS A 120 1.22 27.02 10.37
CA HIS A 120 2.27 27.96 10.77
C HIS A 120 2.01 29.32 10.09
N GLU A 121 1.32 30.21 10.81
CA GLU A 121 0.95 31.58 10.42
C GLU A 121 2.15 32.55 10.51
N VAL A 122 3.29 32.29 9.87
CA VAL A 122 4.36 33.31 9.89
C VAL A 122 5.15 33.40 8.58
N VAL A 123 4.56 34.20 7.67
CA VAL A 123 5.18 35.08 6.66
C VAL A 123 4.78 34.81 5.19
N SER A 124 4.06 35.81 4.66
CA SER A 124 3.80 36.15 3.25
C SER A 124 2.81 35.30 2.47
N SER A 125 1.57 35.81 2.49
CA SER A 125 0.60 35.86 1.39
C SER A 125 0.38 34.61 0.53
N ILE A 126 -0.85 34.12 0.66
CA ILE A 126 -1.54 33.08 -0.09
C ILE A 126 -1.37 31.67 0.53
N ILE A 127 -2.50 31.21 1.05
CA ILE A 127 -2.79 29.95 1.74
C ILE A 127 -2.11 28.75 1.04
N ILE A 128 -1.72 27.71 1.81
CA ILE A 128 -1.33 26.30 1.46
C ILE A 128 0.01 25.85 2.12
N GLU A 129 0.50 26.43 3.22
CA GLU A 129 1.81 26.02 3.83
C GLU A 129 1.96 24.51 4.21
N PRO A 130 1.06 23.88 5.00
CA PRO A 130 1.29 22.49 5.46
C PRO A 130 1.12 21.46 4.33
N VAL A 131 0.20 21.71 3.40
CA VAL A 131 0.02 20.87 2.19
C VAL A 131 1.21 21.07 1.24
N SER A 132 1.73 22.29 1.10
CA SER A 132 2.93 22.56 0.29
C SER A 132 4.17 21.87 0.86
N LYS A 133 4.34 21.82 2.18
CA LYS A 133 5.41 21.05 2.82
C LYS A 133 5.25 19.54 2.60
N PHE A 134 4.01 19.04 2.58
CA PHE A 134 3.69 17.63 2.42
C PHE A 134 3.89 17.12 0.98
N ILE A 135 3.22 17.75 0.00
CA ILE A 135 3.22 17.35 -1.42
C ILE A 135 3.96 18.32 -2.36
N GLY A 136 4.15 19.57 -1.98
CA GLY A 136 4.76 20.62 -2.79
C GLY A 136 3.76 21.75 -3.07
N SER A 137 4.26 22.98 -3.22
CA SER A 137 3.43 24.11 -3.62
C SER A 137 3.00 23.96 -5.10
N PRO A 138 1.82 24.44 -5.52
CA PRO A 138 1.42 24.44 -6.94
C PRO A 138 2.33 25.31 -7.82
N PRO A 139 2.34 25.12 -9.16
CA PRO A 139 3.09 25.97 -10.08
C PRO A 139 2.73 27.45 -9.89
N GLY A 140 3.74 28.31 -9.70
CA GLY A 140 3.54 29.74 -9.44
C GLY A 140 3.56 30.16 -7.96
N TYR A 141 3.74 29.22 -7.03
CA TYR A 141 3.92 29.48 -5.60
C TYR A 141 5.39 29.29 -5.17
N VAL A 142 5.82 30.05 -4.15
CA VAL A 142 7.15 29.86 -3.54
C VAL A 142 7.25 28.43 -3.00
N GLY A 143 8.31 27.72 -3.36
CA GLY A 143 8.53 26.32 -2.94
C GLY A 143 8.13 25.24 -3.95
N HIS A 144 7.51 25.59 -5.09
CA HIS A 144 7.17 24.64 -6.16
C HIS A 144 8.38 23.80 -6.62
N GLU A 145 9.54 24.43 -6.82
CA GLU A 145 10.76 23.74 -7.30
C GLU A 145 11.43 22.82 -6.26
N HIS A 146 11.07 22.95 -4.98
CA HIS A 146 11.69 22.14 -3.91
C HIS A 146 10.99 20.78 -3.71
N GLY A 147 9.73 20.67 -4.16
CA GLY A 147 8.85 19.52 -3.94
C GLY A 147 8.48 19.32 -2.46
N GLY A 148 7.37 18.63 -2.20
CA GLY A 148 6.99 18.23 -0.84
C GLY A 148 7.86 17.11 -0.29
N GLN A 149 7.84 16.93 1.03
CA GLN A 149 8.57 15.87 1.72
C GLN A 149 8.21 14.47 1.18
N LEU A 150 6.92 14.21 0.96
CA LEU A 150 6.44 12.94 0.41
C LEU A 150 6.93 12.77 -1.03
N THR A 151 6.76 13.81 -1.84
CA THR A 151 7.07 13.82 -3.27
C THR A 151 8.55 13.59 -3.54
N LYS A 152 9.43 14.22 -2.77
CA LYS A 152 10.89 14.07 -2.88
C LYS A 152 11.38 12.69 -2.40
N ALA A 153 10.72 12.15 -1.38
CA ALA A 153 11.03 10.81 -0.90
C ALA A 153 10.63 9.74 -1.94
N LEU A 154 9.46 9.90 -2.56
CA LEU A 154 8.97 9.02 -3.63
C LEU A 154 9.74 9.18 -4.95
N SER A 155 10.24 10.38 -5.29
CA SER A 155 11.08 10.56 -6.48
C SER A 155 12.41 9.81 -6.36
N THR A 156 12.92 9.64 -5.14
CA THR A 156 14.15 8.89 -4.85
C THR A 156 13.89 7.39 -4.83
N CYS A 157 12.73 6.95 -4.34
CA CYS A 157 12.34 5.56 -4.23
C CYS A 157 10.85 5.37 -4.56
N PRO A 158 10.49 5.22 -5.85
CA PRO A 158 9.08 5.11 -6.30
C PRO A 158 8.36 3.90 -5.70
N ASN A 159 9.11 2.86 -5.32
CA ASN A 159 8.61 1.61 -4.77
C ASN A 159 8.64 1.55 -3.24
N ALA A 160 8.74 2.69 -2.56
CA ALA A 160 8.77 2.78 -1.11
C ALA A 160 7.42 2.42 -0.46
N VAL A 161 7.50 1.95 0.78
CA VAL A 161 6.37 1.87 1.71
C VAL A 161 6.38 3.14 2.54
N VAL A 162 5.27 3.89 2.48
CA VAL A 162 5.08 5.13 3.23
C VAL A 162 4.20 4.84 4.44
N LEU A 163 4.69 5.19 5.63
CA LEU A 163 3.93 5.16 6.87
C LEU A 163 3.59 6.59 7.29
N PHE A 164 2.29 6.89 7.37
CA PHE A 164 1.76 8.08 8.02
C PHE A 164 1.45 7.75 9.48
N ASP A 165 2.27 8.27 10.39
CA ASP A 165 2.12 8.05 11.84
C ASP A 165 1.28 9.17 12.46
N GLU A 166 0.54 8.86 13.52
CA GLU A 166 -0.34 9.81 14.23
C GLU A 166 -1.32 10.58 13.30
N LEU A 167 -1.92 9.91 12.32
CA LEU A 167 -2.80 10.52 11.31
C LEU A 167 -3.93 11.34 11.93
N GLU A 168 -4.46 10.94 13.09
CA GLU A 168 -5.50 11.65 13.82
C GLU A 168 -5.08 13.04 14.33
N LYS A 169 -3.77 13.33 14.33
CA LYS A 169 -3.22 14.62 14.71
C LYS A 169 -3.09 15.58 13.53
N ALA A 170 -3.07 15.10 12.29
CA ALA A 170 -2.88 15.98 11.13
C ALA A 170 -4.02 16.99 10.98
N HIS A 171 -3.70 18.17 10.45
CA HIS A 171 -4.70 19.16 10.08
C HIS A 171 -5.67 18.62 9.00
N PRO A 172 -6.98 18.94 9.04
CA PRO A 172 -7.96 18.47 8.07
C PRO A 172 -7.57 18.69 6.60
N ASP A 173 -7.03 19.87 6.25
CA ASP A 173 -6.58 20.18 4.88
C ASP A 173 -5.49 19.21 4.38
N VAL A 174 -4.60 18.75 5.27
CA VAL A 174 -3.55 17.77 4.93
C VAL A 174 -4.16 16.38 4.75
N LEU A 175 -5.15 16.01 5.56
CA LEU A 175 -5.91 14.77 5.37
C LEU A 175 -6.67 14.79 4.04
N THR A 176 -7.30 15.91 3.68
CA THR A 176 -7.99 16.06 2.39
C THR A 176 -7.02 15.91 1.22
N ALA A 177 -5.86 16.56 1.28
CA ALA A 177 -4.82 16.42 0.25
C ALA A 177 -4.29 14.98 0.17
N LEU A 178 -4.05 14.32 1.32
CA LEU A 178 -3.67 12.91 1.35
C LEU A 178 -4.74 12.02 0.70
N LEU A 179 -6.02 12.23 1.01
CA LEU A 179 -7.11 11.45 0.41
C LEU A 179 -7.17 11.65 -1.11
N GLN A 180 -6.97 12.89 -1.59
CA GLN A 180 -6.88 13.16 -3.02
C GLN A 180 -5.72 12.39 -3.67
N VAL A 181 -4.55 12.40 -3.03
CA VAL A 181 -3.38 11.66 -3.49
C VAL A 181 -3.61 10.14 -3.53
N LEU A 182 -4.37 9.59 -2.57
CA LEU A 182 -4.70 8.17 -2.53
C LEU A 182 -5.77 7.79 -3.58
N ASP A 183 -6.61 8.74 -3.99
CA ASP A 183 -7.67 8.57 -5.00
C ASP A 183 -7.17 8.84 -6.44
N GLU A 184 -6.18 9.73 -6.60
CA GLU A 184 -5.51 10.00 -7.86
C GLU A 184 -4.69 8.77 -8.30
N ARG A 185 -5.20 8.11 -9.33
CA ARG A 185 -4.74 6.84 -9.92
C ARG A 185 -3.31 6.86 -10.49
N THR A 186 -2.62 7.99 -10.43
CA THR A 186 -1.23 8.14 -10.85
C THR A 186 -0.65 9.37 -10.17
N PHE A 187 0.46 9.23 -9.43
CA PHE A 187 1.34 10.36 -9.10
C PHE A 187 1.99 10.85 -10.40
N ARG A 188 1.29 11.65 -11.20
CA ARG A 188 1.92 12.37 -12.31
C ARG A 188 2.60 13.60 -11.74
N LEU A 189 3.86 13.43 -11.37
CA LEU A 189 4.78 14.55 -11.22
C LEU A 189 4.91 15.21 -12.60
N GLN A 190 4.13 16.26 -12.85
CA GLN A 190 4.49 17.20 -13.90
C GLN A 190 5.72 17.97 -13.39
N LEU A 191 6.89 17.46 -13.78
CA LEU A 191 8.13 18.25 -13.83
C LEU A 191 8.03 19.27 -14.97
#